data_AF-A0A060ZHR9-F1
#
_entry.id   AF-A0A060ZHR9-F1
#
_cell.length_a   1.000
_cell.length_b   1.000
_cell.length_c   1.000
_cell.angle_alpha   90.00
_cell.angle_beta   90.00
_cell.angle_gamma   90.00
#
_symmetry.space_group_name_H-M   'P 1'
#
loop_
_entity.id
_entity.type
_entity.pdbx_description
1 polymer ?
#
loop_
_entity_poly.entity_id
_entity_poly.type
_entity_poly.pdbx_seq_one_letter_code
_entity_poly.pdbx_strand_id
1 'polypeptide(L)'
;MTGEAGERGPFGTWGDWAELLRVSALFTVVGDALAGAAAARRGPNRGTALAVCTSLCLYEAGMALNDWADRDIDAVERPGRPLPSGRIAPAAALTAATGLTGAGLLCAAAAGRPALATATALASTVWAYDLGLKNTPAGPPTMAAARALDLLLGATASAGHIRPALRPAALLGAHTLAVTMVSRREAVGGSSVAPLGALATGAAIAWATARRPAPASGHGPGVGHGAPVAMVNGATSGAPVGGVTAGGAIAALAGGLSRTGSRRDGPARRLVATVVAGRRAAVAAATGRGGLPGGPRVGVGLRLTVASGGAAAERTRPVGRIATAAGAALAGGRAGDALPRSVPSRGAAVSRFAAVAGVALAGGYVATIARPLAHAALNPSPYLLQRAVGSGIRAMIPLQAVLASRAGAHRTAAGLLALMPVARRLSRKVSAT
;
A
#
# COMPACT_ATOMS: atom_id res chain seq x y z
N MET A 1 28.52 -31.02 23.97
CA MET A 1 27.13 -30.95 24.44
C MET A 1 26.23 -31.05 23.22
N THR A 2 25.88 -32.29 22.87
CA THR A 2 24.91 -32.67 21.84
C THR A 2 23.55 -32.77 22.53
N GLY A 3 22.65 -31.82 22.27
CA GLY A 3 21.31 -31.82 22.82
C GLY A 3 20.33 -31.15 21.86
N GLU A 4 19.21 -31.82 21.60
CA GLU A 4 18.03 -31.36 20.83
C GLU A 4 18.01 -31.52 19.30
N ALA A 5 18.56 -32.60 18.75
CA ALA A 5 18.04 -33.17 17.50
C ALA A 5 16.85 -34.12 17.82
N GLY A 6 15.87 -33.63 18.58
CA GLY A 6 14.62 -34.36 18.81
C GLY A 6 13.75 -34.32 17.56
N GLU A 7 13.27 -35.48 17.12
CA GLU A 7 12.28 -35.75 16.06
C GLU A 7 11.50 -34.53 15.54
N ARG A 8 12.09 -33.74 14.66
CA ARG A 8 11.31 -32.76 13.88
C ARG A 8 10.78 -33.49 12.67
N GLY A 9 9.47 -33.74 12.65
CA GLY A 9 8.79 -34.23 11.46
C GLY A 9 9.01 -33.27 10.27
N PRO A 10 8.79 -33.73 9.02
CA PRO A 10 9.10 -32.95 7.80
C PRO A 10 8.32 -31.63 7.67
N PHE A 11 7.36 -31.40 8.56
CA PHE A 11 6.50 -30.22 8.62
C PHE A 11 7.03 -29.11 9.54
N GLY A 12 8.12 -29.32 10.28
CA GLY A 12 8.67 -28.29 11.18
C GLY A 12 7.76 -27.92 12.36
N THR A 13 8.12 -26.87 13.08
CA THR A 13 7.37 -26.34 14.24
C THR A 13 6.60 -25.07 13.90
N TRP A 14 5.67 -24.64 14.77
CA TRP A 14 4.95 -23.36 14.62
C TRP A 14 5.87 -22.15 14.50
N GLY A 15 7.02 -22.16 15.19
CA GLY A 15 8.02 -21.09 15.09
C GLY A 15 8.66 -21.01 13.71
N ASP A 16 8.91 -22.16 13.08
CA ASP A 16 9.50 -22.24 11.74
C ASP A 16 8.53 -21.71 10.68
N TRP A 17 7.23 -22.01 10.82
CA TRP A 17 6.19 -21.44 9.96
C TRP A 17 6.00 -19.94 10.18
N ALA A 18 6.06 -19.45 11.41
CA ALA A 18 5.94 -18.01 11.68
C ALA A 18 7.11 -17.20 11.09
N GLU A 19 8.32 -17.78 11.07
CA GLU A 19 9.50 -17.21 10.40
C GLU A 19 9.30 -17.14 8.88
N LEU A 20 8.77 -18.21 8.29
CA LEU A 20 8.52 -18.34 6.85
C LEU A 20 7.39 -17.40 6.37
N LEU A 21 6.29 -17.33 7.11
CA LEU A 21 5.07 -16.57 6.75
C LEU A 21 5.14 -15.06 7.06
N ARG A 22 6.29 -14.54 7.49
CA ARG A 22 6.59 -13.08 7.66
C ARG A 22 5.38 -12.18 8.00
N VAL A 23 4.68 -12.51 9.08
CA VAL A 23 3.41 -11.93 9.59
C VAL A 23 3.36 -10.38 9.58
N SER A 24 4.51 -9.72 9.66
CA SER A 24 4.69 -8.26 9.70
C SER A 24 4.02 -7.50 8.53
N ALA A 25 3.90 -8.11 7.36
CA ALA A 25 3.37 -7.46 6.16
C ALA A 25 1.88 -7.68 5.92
N LEU A 26 1.20 -8.52 6.72
CA LEU A 26 -0.22 -8.83 6.56
C LEU A 26 -1.12 -7.58 6.63
N PHE A 27 -0.72 -6.56 7.37
CA PHE A 27 -1.54 -5.35 7.53
C PHE A 27 -1.64 -4.51 6.25
N THR A 28 -0.64 -4.57 5.37
CA THR A 28 -0.68 -3.79 4.13
C THR A 28 -1.58 -4.44 3.08
N VAL A 29 -1.71 -5.78 3.07
CA VAL A 29 -2.62 -6.49 2.15
C VAL A 29 -4.08 -6.33 2.60
N VAL A 30 -4.37 -6.39 3.91
CA VAL A 30 -5.70 -6.03 4.45
C VAL A 30 -6.11 -4.60 4.03
N GLY A 31 -5.14 -3.68 4.03
CA GLY A 31 -5.38 -2.29 3.63
C GLY A 31 -5.75 -2.10 2.17
N ASP A 32 -5.25 -2.94 1.26
CA ASP A 32 -5.59 -2.89 -0.17
C ASP A 32 -7.05 -3.29 -0.39
N ALA A 33 -7.49 -4.40 0.20
CA ALA A 33 -8.87 -4.86 0.10
C ALA A 33 -9.87 -3.82 0.64
N LEU A 34 -9.56 -3.19 1.78
CA LEU A 34 -10.37 -2.14 2.38
C LEU A 34 -10.38 -0.84 1.53
N ALA A 35 -9.24 -0.46 0.96
CA ALA A 35 -9.15 0.68 0.05
C ALA A 35 -9.95 0.43 -1.25
N GLY A 36 -9.95 -0.81 -1.76
CA GLY A 36 -10.74 -1.24 -2.91
C GLY A 36 -12.24 -1.16 -2.66
N ALA A 37 -12.71 -1.68 -1.52
CA ALA A 37 -14.11 -1.57 -1.10
C ALA A 37 -14.55 -0.10 -0.99
N ALA A 38 -13.71 0.73 -0.35
CA ALA A 38 -13.95 2.17 -0.22
C ALA A 38 -14.03 2.84 -1.60
N ALA A 39 -13.09 2.56 -2.51
CA ALA A 39 -13.09 3.09 -3.87
C ALA A 39 -14.36 2.73 -4.66
N ALA A 40 -14.90 1.53 -4.44
CA ALA A 40 -16.18 1.09 -4.97
C ALA A 40 -17.40 1.71 -4.27
N ARG A 41 -17.20 2.68 -3.36
CA ARG A 41 -18.23 3.37 -2.58
C ARG A 41 -19.05 2.43 -1.71
N ARG A 42 -18.45 1.32 -1.26
CA ARG A 42 -19.05 0.36 -0.33
C ARG A 42 -18.35 0.42 1.02
N GLY A 43 -19.13 0.33 2.09
CA GLY A 43 -18.59 0.04 3.42
C GLY A 43 -18.13 -1.43 3.50
N PRO A 44 -17.31 -1.80 4.50
CA PRO A 44 -16.92 -3.19 4.74
C PRO A 44 -18.16 -4.09 4.82
N ASN A 45 -18.18 -5.15 4.00
CA ASN A 45 -19.28 -6.11 3.92
C ASN A 45 -18.73 -7.54 3.82
N ARG A 46 -19.62 -8.54 3.65
CA ARG A 46 -19.23 -9.95 3.50
C ARG A 46 -18.23 -10.16 2.36
N GLY A 47 -18.45 -9.51 1.22
CA GLY A 47 -17.52 -9.56 0.08
C GLY A 47 -16.16 -8.96 0.42
N THR A 48 -16.11 -7.84 1.15
CA THR A 48 -14.87 -7.27 1.66
C THR A 48 -14.12 -8.24 2.59
N ALA A 49 -14.83 -8.92 3.48
CA ALA A 49 -14.22 -9.92 4.36
C ALA A 49 -13.62 -11.09 3.57
N LEU A 50 -14.33 -11.59 2.56
CA LEU A 50 -13.83 -12.63 1.66
C LEU A 50 -12.62 -12.16 0.83
N ALA A 51 -12.59 -10.89 0.42
CA ALA A 51 -11.43 -10.29 -0.25
C ALA A 51 -10.22 -10.22 0.68
N VAL A 52 -10.42 -9.82 1.95
CA VAL A 52 -9.36 -9.83 2.96
C VAL A 52 -8.83 -11.25 3.17
N CYS A 53 -9.71 -12.25 3.32
CA CYS A 53 -9.29 -13.65 3.42
C CYS A 53 -8.49 -14.10 2.18
N THR A 54 -8.98 -13.77 0.98
CA THR A 54 -8.28 -14.08 -0.28
C THR A 54 -6.90 -13.43 -0.33
N SER A 55 -6.81 -12.13 -0.03
CA SER A 55 -5.58 -11.35 -0.02
C SER A 55 -4.55 -11.90 0.96
N LEU A 56 -4.97 -12.25 2.19
CA LEU A 56 -4.12 -12.90 3.19
C LEU A 56 -3.62 -14.27 2.69
N CYS A 57 -4.52 -15.12 2.16
CA CYS A 57 -4.15 -16.42 1.63
C CYS A 57 -3.14 -16.30 0.47
N LEU A 58 -3.37 -15.40 -0.49
CA LEU A 58 -2.48 -15.22 -1.65
C LEU A 58 -1.14 -14.58 -1.26
N TYR A 59 -1.13 -13.69 -0.27
CA TYR A 59 0.10 -13.13 0.28
C TYR A 59 0.97 -14.22 0.91
N GLU A 60 0.38 -15.05 1.78
CA GLU A 60 1.08 -16.14 2.45
C GLU A 60 1.49 -17.24 1.49
N ALA A 61 0.66 -17.52 0.47
CA ALA A 61 1.04 -18.41 -0.63
C ALA A 61 2.29 -17.91 -1.36
N GLY A 62 2.36 -16.61 -1.68
CA GLY A 62 3.53 -15.99 -2.29
C GLY A 62 4.77 -16.05 -1.41
N MET A 63 4.62 -15.83 -0.09
CA MET A 63 5.75 -15.95 0.84
C MET A 63 6.34 -17.37 0.86
N ALA A 64 5.47 -18.39 0.95
CA ALA A 64 5.90 -19.78 0.91
C ALA A 64 6.48 -20.19 -0.45
N LEU A 65 5.87 -19.74 -1.55
CA LEU A 65 6.36 -20.02 -2.90
C LEU A 65 7.71 -19.35 -3.18
N ASN A 66 7.89 -18.10 -2.73
CA ASN A 66 9.14 -17.36 -2.87
C ASN A 66 10.29 -18.10 -2.19
N ASP A 67 10.10 -18.53 -0.95
CA ASP A 67 11.11 -19.29 -0.19
C ASP A 67 11.38 -20.65 -0.82
N TRP A 68 10.35 -21.32 -1.34
CA TRP A 68 10.52 -22.56 -2.11
C TRP A 68 11.34 -22.34 -3.39
N ALA A 69 11.09 -21.26 -4.12
CA ALA A 69 11.79 -20.94 -5.36
C ALA A 69 13.25 -20.52 -5.12
N ASP A 70 13.52 -19.80 -4.03
CA ASP A 70 14.87 -19.31 -3.69
C ASP A 70 15.71 -20.30 -2.87
N ARG A 71 15.19 -21.48 -2.53
CA ARG A 71 15.84 -22.44 -1.61
C ARG A 71 17.32 -22.73 -1.91
N ASP A 72 17.69 -22.84 -3.18
CA ASP A 72 19.08 -23.16 -3.58
C ASP A 72 20.00 -21.93 -3.43
N ILE A 73 19.46 -20.73 -3.66
CA ILE A 73 20.16 -19.46 -3.43
C ILE A 73 20.30 -19.22 -1.93
N ASP A 74 19.22 -19.39 -1.18
CA ASP A 74 19.18 -19.25 0.28
C ASP A 74 20.11 -20.26 0.98
N ALA A 75 20.33 -21.45 0.40
CA ALA A 75 21.29 -22.41 0.94
C ALA A 75 22.73 -21.88 0.95
N VAL A 76 23.08 -21.02 -0.01
CA VAL A 76 24.40 -20.39 -0.08
C VAL A 76 24.44 -19.10 0.74
N GLU A 77 23.44 -18.23 0.58
CA GLU A 77 23.45 -16.89 1.16
C GLU A 77 23.00 -16.85 2.63
N ARG A 78 22.07 -17.74 3.02
CA ARG A 78 21.38 -17.72 4.33
C ARG A 78 21.03 -19.15 4.79
N PRO A 79 22.04 -20.00 5.09
CA PRO A 79 21.82 -21.42 5.38
C PRO A 79 20.91 -21.69 6.59
N GLY A 80 20.73 -20.72 7.50
CA GLY A 80 19.85 -20.85 8.67
C GLY A 80 18.34 -20.79 8.37
N ARG A 81 17.91 -20.40 7.16
CA ARG A 81 16.47 -20.28 6.82
C ARG A 81 15.74 -21.64 6.90
N PRO A 82 14.42 -21.67 7.13
CA PRO A 82 13.69 -22.92 7.41
C PRO A 82 13.84 -24.03 6.34
N LEU A 83 13.85 -23.67 5.05
CA LEU A 83 14.00 -24.64 3.96
C LEU A 83 15.46 -25.15 3.82
N PRO A 84 16.48 -24.29 3.65
CA PRO A 84 17.86 -24.76 3.55
C PRO A 84 18.38 -25.50 4.78
N SER A 85 17.93 -25.11 5.98
CA SER A 85 18.30 -25.79 7.22
C SER A 85 17.61 -27.14 7.42
N GLY A 86 16.69 -27.52 6.53
CA GLY A 86 15.92 -28.76 6.63
C GLY A 86 14.83 -28.76 7.70
N ARG A 87 14.56 -27.63 8.37
CA ARG A 87 13.49 -27.50 9.37
C ARG A 87 12.09 -27.68 8.76
N ILE A 88 11.93 -27.29 7.48
CA ILE A 88 10.70 -27.50 6.70
C ILE A 88 11.07 -28.15 5.36
N ALA A 89 10.39 -29.24 5.01
CA ALA A 89 10.61 -29.90 3.73
C ALA A 89 10.15 -29.01 2.55
N PRO A 90 10.89 -28.96 1.42
CA PRO A 90 10.47 -28.18 0.25
C PRO A 90 9.09 -28.58 -0.29
N ALA A 91 8.75 -29.87 -0.24
CA ALA A 91 7.42 -30.34 -0.63
C ALA A 91 6.32 -29.73 0.26
N ALA A 92 6.54 -29.64 1.57
CA ALA A 92 5.57 -29.04 2.50
C ALA A 92 5.34 -27.55 2.22
N ALA A 93 6.41 -26.80 1.91
CA ALA A 93 6.30 -25.39 1.53
C ALA A 93 5.50 -25.21 0.22
N LEU A 94 5.75 -26.05 -0.79
CA LEU A 94 4.99 -26.00 -2.05
C LEU A 94 3.52 -26.41 -1.86
N THR A 95 3.25 -27.42 -1.03
CA THR A 95 1.88 -27.82 -0.66
C THR A 95 1.16 -26.69 0.08
N ALA A 96 1.83 -25.99 1.00
CA ALA A 96 1.25 -24.84 1.68
C ALA A 96 0.96 -23.70 0.69
N ALA A 97 1.90 -23.36 -0.20
CA ALA A 97 1.70 -22.33 -1.22
C ALA A 97 0.52 -22.63 -2.15
N THR A 98 0.42 -23.87 -2.65
CA THR A 98 -0.68 -24.32 -3.51
C THR A 98 -2.02 -24.39 -2.75
N GLY A 99 -2.03 -24.91 -1.53
CA GLY A 99 -3.21 -24.99 -0.67
C GLY A 99 -3.78 -23.62 -0.31
N LEU A 100 -2.91 -22.68 0.10
CA LEU A 100 -3.29 -21.29 0.37
C LEU A 100 -3.80 -20.58 -0.89
N THR A 101 -3.17 -20.82 -2.05
CA THR A 101 -3.67 -20.31 -3.33
C THR A 101 -5.09 -20.81 -3.60
N GLY A 102 -5.32 -22.11 -3.44
CA GLY A 102 -6.64 -22.72 -3.60
C GLY A 102 -7.69 -22.15 -2.64
N ALA A 103 -7.35 -22.03 -1.35
CA ALA A 103 -8.23 -21.45 -0.34
C ALA A 103 -8.62 -20.00 -0.66
N GLY A 104 -7.64 -19.19 -1.10
CA GLY A 104 -7.90 -17.82 -1.54
C GLY A 104 -8.84 -17.76 -2.74
N LEU A 105 -8.63 -18.60 -3.76
CA LEU A 105 -9.52 -18.66 -4.92
C LEU A 105 -10.94 -19.13 -4.56
N LEU A 106 -11.10 -20.03 -3.59
CA LEU A 106 -12.41 -20.43 -3.07
C LEU A 106 -13.13 -19.28 -2.34
N CYS A 107 -12.41 -18.51 -1.52
CA CYS A 107 -12.96 -17.30 -0.92
C CYS A 107 -13.39 -16.27 -1.97
N ALA A 108 -12.59 -16.07 -3.02
CA ALA A 108 -12.91 -15.18 -4.13
C ALA A 108 -14.12 -15.67 -4.93
N ALA A 109 -14.22 -16.98 -5.19
CA ALA A 109 -15.37 -17.59 -5.83
C ALA A 109 -16.66 -17.36 -5.02
N ALA A 110 -16.59 -17.48 -3.68
CA ALA A 110 -17.69 -17.20 -2.79
C ALA A 110 -18.10 -15.70 -2.78
N ALA A 111 -17.21 -14.80 -3.18
CA ALA A 111 -17.51 -13.37 -3.36
C ALA A 111 -18.09 -13.03 -4.75
N GLY A 112 -17.96 -13.94 -5.72
CA GLY A 112 -18.56 -13.85 -7.05
C GLY A 112 -17.56 -13.87 -8.22
N ARG A 113 -18.09 -13.99 -9.44
CA ARG A 113 -17.27 -14.17 -10.67
C ARG A 113 -16.25 -13.04 -10.91
N PRO A 114 -16.56 -11.74 -10.72
CA PRO A 114 -15.59 -10.67 -10.89
C PRO A 114 -14.43 -10.76 -9.88
N ALA A 115 -14.71 -11.16 -8.64
CA ALA A 115 -13.71 -11.36 -7.61
C ALA A 115 -12.81 -12.54 -7.95
N LEU A 116 -13.39 -13.67 -8.34
CA LEU A 116 -12.64 -14.85 -8.80
C LEU A 116 -11.71 -14.51 -9.97
N ALA A 117 -12.21 -13.83 -11.01
CA ALA A 117 -11.37 -13.44 -12.16
C ALA A 117 -10.19 -12.54 -11.73
N THR A 118 -10.43 -11.61 -10.80
CA THR A 118 -9.38 -10.72 -10.27
C THR A 118 -8.37 -11.51 -9.42
N ALA A 119 -8.85 -12.41 -8.56
CA ALA A 119 -8.02 -13.25 -7.71
C ALA A 119 -7.17 -14.24 -8.51
N THR A 120 -7.71 -14.81 -9.59
CA THR A 120 -6.95 -15.65 -10.51
C THR A 120 -5.82 -14.84 -11.18
N ALA A 121 -6.13 -13.64 -11.68
CA ALA A 121 -5.10 -12.77 -12.25
C ALA A 121 -4.02 -12.40 -11.23
N LEU A 122 -4.41 -12.12 -9.98
CA LEU A 122 -3.49 -11.85 -8.88
C LEU A 122 -2.63 -13.08 -8.56
N ALA A 123 -3.22 -14.25 -8.38
CA ALA A 123 -2.51 -15.50 -8.11
C ALA A 123 -1.51 -15.82 -9.23
N SER A 124 -1.92 -15.72 -10.49
CA SER A 124 -1.00 -15.90 -11.63
C SER A 124 0.15 -14.90 -11.60
N THR A 125 -0.10 -13.65 -11.21
CA THR A 125 0.94 -12.62 -11.09
C THR A 125 1.93 -12.93 -9.97
N VAL A 126 1.46 -13.40 -8.82
CA VAL A 126 2.30 -13.83 -7.68
C VAL A 126 3.20 -15.01 -8.10
N TRP A 127 2.60 -16.05 -8.69
CA TRP A 127 3.35 -17.22 -9.16
C TRP A 127 4.38 -16.86 -10.24
N ALA A 128 4.01 -16.02 -11.21
CA ALA A 128 4.94 -15.55 -12.22
C ALA A 128 6.08 -14.71 -11.64
N TYR A 129 5.80 -13.90 -10.62
CA TYR A 129 6.82 -13.13 -9.90
C TYR A 129 7.84 -14.06 -9.22
N ASP A 130 7.35 -14.98 -8.38
CA ASP A 130 8.20 -15.82 -7.52
C ASP A 130 9.02 -16.83 -8.32
N LEU A 131 8.45 -17.40 -9.38
CA LEU A 131 9.10 -18.44 -10.18
C LEU A 131 10.12 -17.90 -11.21
N GLY A 132 10.14 -16.59 -11.48
CA GLY A 132 11.16 -16.08 -12.41
C GLY A 132 11.18 -14.59 -12.68
N LEU A 133 10.04 -13.89 -12.68
CA LEU A 133 10.03 -12.48 -13.10
C LEU A 133 10.76 -11.56 -12.12
N LYS A 134 10.84 -11.90 -10.83
CA LYS A 134 11.52 -11.09 -9.80
C LYS A 134 12.99 -10.77 -10.11
N ASN A 135 13.68 -11.66 -10.83
CA ASN A 135 15.09 -11.51 -11.19
C ASN A 135 15.30 -10.80 -12.55
N THR A 136 14.22 -10.43 -13.24
CA THR A 136 14.25 -9.80 -14.56
C THR A 136 13.92 -8.30 -14.48
N PRO A 137 14.08 -7.53 -15.57
CA PRO A 137 13.55 -6.17 -15.64
C PRO A 137 12.03 -6.06 -15.41
N ALA A 138 11.28 -7.16 -15.59
CA ALA A 138 9.84 -7.20 -15.35
C ALA A 138 9.46 -7.32 -13.86
N GLY A 139 10.40 -7.59 -12.96
CA GLY A 139 10.14 -7.76 -11.52
C GLY A 139 9.37 -6.58 -10.89
N PRO A 140 9.85 -5.32 -10.99
CA PRO A 140 9.16 -4.17 -10.42
C PRO A 140 7.76 -3.92 -11.00
N PRO A 141 7.53 -3.97 -12.33
CA PRO A 141 6.18 -3.94 -12.90
C PRO A 141 5.26 -5.05 -12.39
N THR A 142 5.74 -6.29 -12.28
CA THR A 142 4.93 -7.42 -11.80
C THR A 142 4.53 -7.24 -10.33
N MET A 143 5.45 -6.79 -9.47
CA MET A 143 5.15 -6.48 -8.07
C MET A 143 4.11 -5.35 -7.95
N ALA A 144 4.24 -4.30 -8.78
CA ALA A 144 3.27 -3.22 -8.85
C ALA A 144 1.88 -3.69 -9.32
N ALA A 145 1.83 -4.60 -10.30
CA ALA A 145 0.61 -5.22 -10.79
C ALA A 145 -0.06 -6.06 -9.70
N ALA A 146 0.69 -6.86 -8.93
CA ALA A 146 0.16 -7.65 -7.82
C ALA A 146 -0.53 -6.75 -6.78
N ARG A 147 0.11 -5.65 -6.36
CA ARG A 147 -0.50 -4.69 -5.42
C ARG A 147 -1.72 -3.98 -6.00
N ALA A 148 -1.69 -3.60 -7.27
CA ALA A 148 -2.86 -3.00 -7.92
C ALA A 148 -4.04 -3.99 -8.01
N LEU A 149 -3.78 -5.24 -8.38
CA LEU A 149 -4.78 -6.30 -8.48
C LEU A 149 -5.40 -6.64 -7.12
N ASP A 150 -4.61 -6.61 -6.05
CA ASP A 150 -5.11 -6.86 -4.69
C ASP A 150 -6.09 -5.77 -4.21
N LEU A 151 -5.82 -4.50 -4.55
CA LEU A 151 -6.81 -3.44 -4.33
C LEU A 151 -8.06 -3.64 -5.19
N LEU A 152 -7.90 -4.01 -6.47
CA LEU A 152 -9.03 -4.27 -7.36
C LEU A 152 -9.88 -5.45 -6.88
N LEU A 153 -9.27 -6.47 -6.27
CA LEU A 153 -9.96 -7.60 -5.65
C LEU A 153 -10.91 -7.13 -4.55
N GLY A 154 -10.47 -6.18 -3.71
CA GLY A 154 -11.34 -5.53 -2.73
C GLY A 154 -12.57 -4.88 -3.35
N ALA A 155 -12.41 -4.21 -4.50
CA ALA A 155 -13.50 -3.57 -5.22
C ALA A 155 -14.47 -4.56 -5.88
N THR A 156 -13.95 -5.59 -6.56
CA THR A 156 -14.77 -6.59 -7.25
C THR A 156 -15.50 -7.50 -6.30
N ALA A 157 -14.90 -7.89 -5.18
CA ALA A 157 -15.58 -8.67 -4.15
C ALA A 157 -16.64 -7.86 -3.39
N SER A 158 -16.42 -6.56 -3.18
CA SER A 158 -17.36 -5.73 -2.41
C SER A 158 -18.53 -5.19 -3.22
N ALA A 159 -18.34 -4.99 -4.54
CA ALA A 159 -19.30 -4.31 -5.41
C ALA A 159 -19.48 -4.93 -6.81
N GLY A 160 -18.68 -5.92 -7.20
CA GLY A 160 -18.78 -6.60 -8.49
C GLY A 160 -18.16 -5.86 -9.69
N HIS A 161 -17.58 -4.68 -9.51
CA HIS A 161 -17.07 -3.86 -10.62
C HIS A 161 -15.72 -3.17 -10.30
N ILE A 162 -14.85 -3.04 -11.32
CA ILE A 162 -13.50 -2.48 -11.17
C ILE A 162 -13.41 -0.97 -11.38
N ARG A 163 -14.30 -0.37 -12.19
CA ARG A 163 -14.11 0.99 -12.74
C ARG A 163 -13.79 2.06 -11.69
N PRO A 164 -14.51 2.16 -10.55
CA PRO A 164 -14.22 3.18 -9.53
C PRO A 164 -12.84 3.00 -8.86
N ALA A 165 -12.30 1.79 -8.88
CA ALA A 165 -11.05 1.42 -8.22
C ALA A 165 -9.81 1.46 -9.13
N LEU A 166 -9.97 1.62 -10.45
CA LEU A 166 -8.85 1.68 -11.39
C LEU A 166 -7.85 2.79 -11.06
N ARG A 167 -8.33 4.01 -10.78
CA ARG A 167 -7.46 5.14 -10.44
C ARG A 167 -6.73 4.93 -9.09
N PRO A 168 -7.40 4.54 -7.99
CA PRO A 168 -6.73 4.13 -6.76
C PRO A 168 -5.71 3.00 -6.95
N ALA A 169 -6.04 1.96 -7.71
CA ALA A 169 -5.15 0.84 -8.02
C ALA A 169 -3.90 1.31 -8.77
N ALA A 170 -4.06 2.20 -9.76
CA ALA A 170 -2.94 2.77 -10.50
C ALA A 170 -2.00 3.61 -9.61
N LEU A 171 -2.56 4.39 -8.68
CA LEU A 171 -1.76 5.19 -7.73
C LEU A 171 -0.98 4.31 -6.75
N LEU A 172 -1.61 3.26 -6.23
CA LEU A 172 -0.96 2.27 -5.37
C LEU A 172 0.12 1.48 -6.13
N GLY A 173 -0.17 1.06 -7.36
CA GLY A 173 0.77 0.41 -8.26
C GLY A 173 1.97 1.30 -8.57
N ALA A 174 1.75 2.58 -8.87
CA ALA A 174 2.83 3.54 -9.11
C ALA A 174 3.74 3.71 -7.88
N HIS A 175 3.16 3.79 -6.68
CA HIS A 175 3.94 3.81 -5.44
C HIS A 175 4.79 2.54 -5.29
N THR A 176 4.17 1.38 -5.48
CA THR A 176 4.84 0.07 -5.37
C THR A 176 5.98 -0.06 -6.37
N LEU A 177 5.76 0.36 -7.62
CA LEU A 177 6.76 0.37 -8.68
C LEU A 177 7.96 1.22 -8.26
N ALA A 178 7.70 2.45 -7.82
CA ALA A 178 8.74 3.38 -7.38
C ALA A 178 9.59 2.80 -6.23
N VAL A 179 8.96 2.24 -5.19
CA VAL A 179 9.67 1.63 -4.06
C VAL A 179 10.47 0.40 -4.50
N THR A 180 9.91 -0.43 -5.38
CA THR A 180 10.58 -1.64 -5.88
C THR A 180 11.79 -1.29 -6.76
N MET A 181 11.71 -0.21 -7.53
CA MET A 181 12.84 0.31 -8.31
C MET A 181 13.99 0.79 -7.42
N VAL A 182 13.69 1.40 -6.26
CA VAL A 182 14.72 1.76 -5.26
C VAL A 182 15.34 0.51 -4.64
N SER A 183 14.51 -0.49 -4.29
CA SER A 183 14.98 -1.76 -3.68
C SER A 183 15.98 -2.51 -4.56
N ARG A 184 15.83 -2.52 -5.89
CA ARG A 184 16.81 -3.17 -6.79
C ARG A 184 18.24 -2.62 -6.66
N ARG A 185 18.42 -1.41 -6.14
CA ARG A 185 19.73 -0.78 -5.96
C ARG A 185 20.20 -0.80 -4.51
N GLU A 186 19.41 -1.30 -3.57
CA GLU A 186 19.69 -1.16 -2.14
C GLU A 186 20.87 -2.00 -1.65
N ALA A 187 21.23 -3.07 -2.36
CA ALA A 187 22.40 -3.89 -2.05
C ALA A 187 23.73 -3.27 -2.55
N VAL A 188 23.68 -2.51 -3.64
CA VAL A 188 24.89 -1.99 -4.32
C VAL A 188 25.13 -0.50 -4.05
N GLY A 189 24.07 0.29 -3.88
CA GLY A 189 24.18 1.74 -3.76
C GLY A 189 24.37 2.46 -5.11
N GLY A 190 24.76 3.73 -5.03
CA GLY A 190 25.38 4.48 -6.14
C GLY A 190 24.44 5.15 -7.15
N SER A 191 23.11 5.03 -7.02
CA SER A 191 22.17 5.67 -7.97
C SER A 191 21.17 6.59 -7.28
N SER A 192 21.30 7.90 -7.51
CA SER A 192 20.33 8.92 -7.07
C SER A 192 19.04 8.93 -7.89
N VAL A 193 19.07 8.35 -9.10
CA VAL A 193 17.93 8.39 -10.05
C VAL A 193 16.71 7.67 -9.49
N ALA A 194 16.88 6.48 -8.91
CA ALA A 194 15.75 5.71 -8.39
C ALA A 194 15.06 6.42 -7.18
N PRO A 195 15.79 6.89 -6.15
CA PRO A 195 15.19 7.68 -5.07
C PRO A 195 14.54 8.99 -5.54
N LEU A 196 15.15 9.71 -6.49
CA LEU A 196 14.58 10.93 -7.08
C LEU A 196 13.28 10.63 -7.84
N GLY A 197 13.29 9.58 -8.66
CA GLY A 197 12.10 9.09 -9.35
C GLY A 197 10.98 8.75 -8.36
N ALA A 198 11.32 8.05 -7.27
CA ALA A 198 10.35 7.72 -6.23
C ALA A 198 9.81 8.95 -5.47
N LEU A 199 10.63 9.98 -5.23
CA LEU A 199 10.16 11.27 -4.70
C LEU A 199 9.18 11.94 -5.64
N ALA A 200 9.52 12.02 -6.93
CA ALA A 200 8.67 12.64 -7.94
C ALA A 200 7.33 11.89 -8.06
N THR A 201 7.35 10.55 -8.08
CA THR A 201 6.15 9.72 -8.05
C THR A 201 5.33 9.97 -6.77
N GLY A 202 5.99 10.04 -5.61
CA GLY A 202 5.33 10.34 -4.33
C GLY A 202 4.62 11.70 -4.33
N ALA A 203 5.29 12.74 -4.82
CA ALA A 203 4.72 14.08 -4.97
C ALA A 203 3.54 14.10 -5.96
N ALA A 204 3.67 13.40 -7.10
CA ALA A 204 2.61 13.28 -8.10
C ALA A 204 1.36 12.56 -7.53
N ILE A 205 1.56 11.49 -6.75
CA ILE A 205 0.47 10.80 -6.05
C ILE A 205 -0.20 11.72 -5.04
N ALA A 206 0.57 12.43 -4.22
CA ALA A 206 0.04 13.37 -3.22
C ALA A 206 -0.78 14.49 -3.88
N TRP A 207 -0.28 15.04 -4.98
CA TRP A 207 -0.98 16.04 -5.78
C TRP A 207 -2.25 15.49 -6.41
N ALA A 208 -2.20 14.29 -7.01
CA ALA A 208 -3.36 13.64 -7.61
C ALA A 208 -4.45 13.30 -6.58
N THR A 209 -4.04 13.07 -5.33
CA THR A 209 -4.91 12.79 -4.18
C THR A 209 -5.33 14.04 -3.40
N ALA A 210 -4.70 15.19 -3.61
CA ALA A 210 -5.16 16.47 -3.05
C ALA A 210 -6.20 17.15 -3.97
N ARG A 211 -6.11 16.96 -5.29
CA ARG A 211 -7.05 17.55 -6.25
C ARG A 211 -8.46 16.99 -6.08
N ARG A 212 -9.44 17.89 -5.87
CA ARG A 212 -10.86 17.55 -6.03
C ARG A 212 -11.15 17.33 -7.52
N PRO A 213 -11.97 16.33 -7.89
CA PRO A 213 -12.56 16.32 -9.23
C PRO A 213 -13.27 17.66 -9.44
N ALA A 214 -13.09 18.29 -10.60
CA ALA A 214 -13.90 19.45 -10.95
C ALA A 214 -15.38 19.04 -10.80
N PRO A 215 -16.25 19.91 -10.23
CA PRO A 215 -17.68 19.65 -10.29
C PRO A 215 -18.01 19.42 -11.75
N ALA A 216 -18.63 18.28 -12.06
CA ALA A 216 -19.20 18.08 -13.38
C ALA A 216 -20.10 19.29 -13.63
N SER A 217 -19.72 20.13 -14.58
CA SER A 217 -20.58 21.21 -15.06
C SER A 217 -21.85 20.52 -15.53
N GLY A 218 -22.87 20.57 -14.69
CA GLY A 218 -24.20 20.09 -15.02
C GLY A 218 -24.68 20.90 -16.21
N HIS A 219 -24.41 20.42 -17.41
CA HIS A 219 -25.33 20.61 -18.50
C HIS A 219 -26.56 19.80 -18.13
N GLY A 220 -27.40 20.38 -17.29
CA GLY A 220 -28.80 19.98 -17.25
C GLY A 220 -29.33 20.08 -18.68
N PRO A 221 -30.20 19.17 -19.13
CA PRO A 221 -30.88 19.36 -20.39
C PRO A 221 -31.61 20.70 -20.30
N GLY A 222 -31.11 21.69 -21.03
CA GLY A 222 -31.81 22.95 -21.20
C GLY A 222 -33.21 22.60 -21.69
N VAL A 223 -34.21 23.16 -21.02
CA VAL A 223 -35.60 23.11 -21.44
C VAL A 223 -35.70 23.85 -22.77
N GLY A 224 -35.41 23.14 -23.85
CA GLY A 224 -35.61 23.60 -25.22
C GLY A 224 -37.10 23.56 -25.51
N HIS A 225 -37.73 24.73 -25.52
CA HIS A 225 -39.02 24.93 -26.15
C HIS A 225 -38.93 24.57 -27.64
N GLY A 226 -39.78 23.65 -28.07
CA GLY A 226 -40.26 23.53 -29.45
C GLY A 226 -39.38 22.73 -30.42
N ALA A 227 -39.90 21.56 -30.85
CA ALA A 227 -39.99 21.05 -32.25
C ALA A 227 -40.06 19.50 -32.24
N PRO A 228 -40.64 18.85 -33.28
CA PRO A 228 -41.79 17.96 -33.15
C PRO A 228 -41.42 16.48 -33.02
N VAL A 229 -42.39 15.72 -32.52
CA VAL A 229 -42.40 14.26 -32.48
C VAL A 229 -42.39 13.71 -33.91
N ALA A 230 -41.31 13.02 -34.30
CA ALA A 230 -41.30 12.12 -35.44
C ALA A 230 -41.39 10.68 -34.92
N MET A 231 -42.58 10.08 -35.09
CA MET A 231 -42.76 8.63 -34.98
C MET A 231 -41.92 7.92 -36.06
N VAL A 232 -41.18 6.90 -35.66
CA VAL A 232 -40.75 5.82 -36.56
C VAL A 232 -41.03 4.49 -35.88
N ASN A 233 -41.98 3.75 -36.45
CA ASN A 233 -42.20 2.32 -36.25
C ASN A 233 -41.27 1.53 -37.20
N GLY A 234 -40.80 0.35 -36.78
CA GLY A 234 -40.42 -0.71 -37.72
C GLY A 234 -39.15 -1.53 -37.42
N ALA A 235 -39.33 -2.61 -36.66
CA ALA A 235 -38.88 -3.99 -36.90
C ALA A 235 -37.41 -4.37 -37.29
N THR A 236 -36.89 -5.29 -36.46
CA THR A 236 -36.06 -6.50 -36.75
C THR A 236 -34.61 -6.38 -37.22
N SER A 237 -33.66 -6.93 -36.44
CA SER A 237 -32.99 -8.23 -36.72
C SER A 237 -31.72 -8.46 -35.87
N GLY A 238 -31.58 -9.68 -35.32
CA GLY A 238 -30.35 -10.49 -35.41
C GLY A 238 -29.14 -10.20 -34.49
N ALA A 239 -28.84 -11.17 -33.62
CA ALA A 239 -27.66 -11.38 -32.75
C ALA A 239 -26.29 -11.43 -33.52
N PRO A 240 -25.09 -11.64 -32.89
CA PRO A 240 -24.85 -12.10 -31.52
C PRO A 240 -23.69 -11.44 -30.73
N VAL A 241 -23.68 -11.86 -29.46
CA VAL A 241 -22.71 -11.67 -28.38
C VAL A 241 -21.32 -12.22 -28.77
N GLY A 242 -20.32 -11.34 -28.81
CA GLY A 242 -18.90 -11.70 -28.92
C GLY A 242 -18.18 -11.51 -27.59
N GLY A 243 -17.70 -12.63 -27.01
CA GLY A 243 -16.95 -12.65 -25.77
C GLY A 243 -15.60 -11.94 -25.87
N VAL A 244 -15.32 -11.05 -24.94
CA VAL A 244 -14.00 -10.42 -24.78
C VAL A 244 -13.11 -11.39 -24.00
N THR A 245 -12.17 -12.01 -24.70
CA THR A 245 -11.15 -12.89 -24.13
C THR A 245 -10.15 -12.08 -23.29
N ALA A 246 -9.86 -12.59 -22.09
CA ALA A 246 -8.97 -11.98 -21.08
C ALA A 246 -7.47 -11.94 -21.46
N GLY A 247 -7.12 -12.15 -22.73
CA GLY A 247 -5.73 -12.16 -23.22
C GLY A 247 -5.19 -10.81 -23.69
N GLY A 248 -6.05 -9.83 -23.97
CA GLY A 248 -5.63 -8.54 -24.57
C GLY A 248 -4.84 -7.60 -23.65
N ALA A 249 -4.99 -7.72 -22.34
CA ALA A 249 -4.32 -6.85 -21.37
C ALA A 249 -2.83 -7.18 -21.18
N ILE A 250 -2.42 -8.42 -21.46
CA ILE A 250 -1.03 -8.88 -21.31
C ILE A 250 -0.19 -8.45 -22.53
N ALA A 251 -0.77 -8.46 -23.73
CA ALA A 251 -0.08 -8.04 -24.96
C ALA A 251 0.19 -6.52 -25.02
N ALA A 252 -0.70 -5.70 -24.45
CA ALA A 252 -0.54 -4.24 -24.45
C ALA A 252 0.61 -3.75 -23.56
N LEU A 253 0.98 -4.52 -22.52
CA LEU A 253 2.12 -4.20 -21.64
C LEU A 253 3.45 -4.75 -22.17
N ALA A 254 3.43 -5.81 -22.99
CA ALA A 254 4.63 -6.35 -23.64
C ALA A 254 5.03 -5.57 -24.91
N GLY A 255 4.07 -4.99 -25.64
CA GLY A 255 4.32 -4.31 -26.92
C GLY A 255 5.10 -2.99 -26.83
N GLY A 256 5.21 -2.38 -25.65
CA GLY A 256 5.90 -1.11 -25.44
C GLY A 256 7.43 -1.21 -25.34
N LEU A 257 7.99 -2.42 -25.16
CA LEU A 257 9.42 -2.64 -24.94
C LEU A 257 10.15 -3.30 -26.12
N SER A 258 9.44 -3.62 -27.21
CA SER A 258 10.04 -4.24 -28.42
C SER A 258 10.31 -3.26 -29.57
N ARG A 259 10.24 -1.94 -29.32
CA ARG A 259 10.60 -0.91 -30.31
C ARG A 259 11.78 -0.06 -29.87
N THR A 260 12.86 -0.71 -29.46
CA THR A 260 14.21 -0.12 -29.47
C THR A 260 15.24 -1.24 -29.56
N GLY A 261 15.88 -1.36 -30.74
CA GLY A 261 17.18 -2.02 -30.87
C GLY A 261 17.18 -3.53 -31.16
N SER A 262 16.76 -3.92 -32.36
CA SER A 262 17.24 -5.16 -32.98
C SER A 262 18.46 -4.85 -33.85
N ARG A 263 19.66 -5.17 -33.37
CA ARG A 263 20.78 -5.60 -34.21
C ARG A 263 21.49 -6.79 -33.54
N ARG A 264 21.49 -7.88 -34.31
CA ARG A 264 22.15 -9.18 -34.20
C ARG A 264 23.58 -9.16 -33.61
N ASP A 265 23.88 -10.14 -32.75
CA ASP A 265 24.81 -11.27 -32.95
C ASP A 265 25.27 -11.87 -31.59
N GLY A 266 25.24 -13.21 -31.44
CA GLY A 266 25.86 -13.92 -30.30
C GLY A 266 27.35 -14.22 -30.57
N PRO A 267 28.05 -15.11 -29.82
CA PRO A 267 27.78 -15.76 -28.53
C PRO A 267 28.96 -15.62 -27.52
N ALA A 268 28.76 -15.66 -26.19
CA ALA A 268 29.89 -15.93 -25.26
C ALA A 268 29.45 -16.33 -23.83
N ARG A 269 29.39 -17.65 -23.59
CA ARG A 269 29.83 -18.25 -22.32
C ARG A 269 31.30 -17.86 -22.12
N ARG A 270 31.62 -16.99 -21.15
CA ARG A 270 32.90 -16.87 -20.40
C ARG A 270 32.97 -15.49 -19.74
N LEU A 271 32.47 -15.36 -18.51
CA LEU A 271 32.88 -14.29 -17.57
C LEU A 271 32.40 -14.60 -16.14
N VAL A 272 32.73 -15.79 -15.65
CA VAL A 272 32.58 -16.19 -14.23
C VAL A 272 33.94 -16.55 -13.60
N ALA A 273 35.06 -16.27 -14.27
CA ALA A 273 36.40 -16.63 -13.79
C ALA A 273 37.30 -15.44 -13.39
N THR A 274 36.76 -14.24 -13.19
CA THR A 274 37.60 -13.04 -12.94
C THR A 274 37.09 -12.10 -11.84
N VAL A 275 36.61 -12.66 -10.72
CA VAL A 275 36.41 -11.88 -9.47
C VAL A 275 37.03 -12.55 -8.24
N VAL A 276 37.68 -13.72 -8.38
CA VAL A 276 38.36 -14.40 -7.26
C VAL A 276 39.82 -13.94 -7.04
N ALA A 277 40.33 -12.97 -7.81
CA ALA A 277 41.73 -12.50 -7.69
C ALA A 277 41.90 -11.01 -7.34
N GLY A 278 40.88 -10.37 -6.74
CA GLY A 278 40.91 -8.93 -6.45
C GLY A 278 40.84 -8.52 -4.97
N ARG A 279 40.84 -9.47 -4.02
CA ARG A 279 40.52 -9.18 -2.61
C ARG A 279 41.56 -9.68 -1.61
N ARG A 280 42.85 -9.52 -1.93
CA ARG A 280 43.98 -9.77 -1.00
C ARG A 280 45.03 -8.64 -0.99
N ALA A 281 44.60 -7.39 -1.13
CA ALA A 281 45.48 -6.23 -0.94
C ALA A 281 44.72 -5.03 -0.39
N ALA A 282 44.21 -5.13 0.85
CA ALA A 282 43.82 -3.98 1.68
C ALA A 282 43.45 -4.40 3.12
N VAL A 283 44.25 -5.26 3.75
CA VAL A 283 44.22 -5.47 5.21
C VAL A 283 45.67 -5.59 5.69
N ALA A 284 46.35 -4.45 5.78
CA ALA A 284 47.60 -4.28 6.49
C ALA A 284 47.95 -2.79 6.56
N ALA A 285 47.25 -2.03 7.40
CA ALA A 285 47.73 -0.77 8.00
C ALA A 285 46.65 -0.17 8.89
N ALA A 286 46.80 -0.34 10.21
CA ALA A 286 46.49 0.65 11.25
C ALA A 286 46.24 -0.08 12.59
N THR A 287 47.31 -0.61 13.18
CA THR A 287 47.39 -0.97 14.59
C THR A 287 48.47 -0.13 15.25
N GLY A 288 48.08 0.62 16.29
CA GLY A 288 48.95 1.29 17.28
C GLY A 288 49.16 2.79 17.02
N ARG A 289 49.29 3.69 18.02
CA ARG A 289 49.16 3.64 19.50
C ARG A 289 49.34 5.09 20.03
N GLY A 290 48.73 5.44 21.18
CA GLY A 290 49.09 6.58 22.07
C GLY A 290 48.44 7.93 21.75
N GLY A 291 48.06 8.83 22.67
CA GLY A 291 48.12 8.96 24.13
C GLY A 291 47.35 10.23 24.57
N LEU A 292 46.95 10.32 25.84
CA LEU A 292 46.31 11.49 26.53
C LEU A 292 47.39 12.54 26.96
N PRO A 293 47.12 13.71 27.63
CA PRO A 293 45.89 14.22 28.31
C PRO A 293 45.60 15.76 28.22
N GLY A 294 44.50 16.24 28.85
CA GLY A 294 44.36 17.63 29.34
C GLY A 294 42.96 18.30 29.25
N GLY A 295 42.34 18.66 30.39
CA GLY A 295 41.15 19.57 30.48
C GLY A 295 41.54 21.07 30.44
N PRO A 296 40.65 22.07 30.77
CA PRO A 296 39.46 22.00 31.62
C PRO A 296 38.18 22.78 31.17
N ARG A 297 37.10 22.52 31.93
CA ARG A 297 35.85 23.24 32.27
C ARG A 297 35.58 24.67 31.73
N VAL A 298 34.35 24.89 31.24
CA VAL A 298 33.48 26.04 31.63
C VAL A 298 32.01 25.55 31.65
N GLY A 299 31.30 25.85 32.73
CA GLY A 299 29.86 25.62 32.87
C GLY A 299 29.06 26.91 32.71
N VAL A 300 27.80 26.79 32.32
CA VAL A 300 26.73 27.72 32.69
C VAL A 300 25.47 26.88 32.90
N GLY A 301 24.95 26.94 34.13
CA GLY A 301 23.64 26.39 34.47
C GLY A 301 22.56 27.44 34.31
N LEU A 302 21.33 27.00 34.12
CA LEU A 302 20.16 27.65 34.72
C LEU A 302 19.07 26.60 34.95
N ARG A 303 18.82 26.34 36.24
CA ARG A 303 17.61 25.71 36.77
C ARG A 303 16.79 26.85 37.37
N LEU A 304 15.48 26.86 37.16
CA LEU A 304 14.56 27.47 38.12
C LEU A 304 13.20 26.77 38.09
N THR A 305 12.74 26.52 39.30
CA THR A 305 11.64 25.71 39.81
C THR A 305 10.30 26.46 39.83
N VAL A 306 9.24 25.71 39.54
CA VAL A 306 7.96 25.56 40.28
C VAL A 306 7.26 26.80 40.85
N ALA A 307 5.96 26.94 40.51
CA ALA A 307 4.94 27.39 41.45
C ALA A 307 3.63 26.61 41.22
N SER A 308 3.26 25.84 42.24
CA SER A 308 1.95 25.25 42.48
C SER A 308 1.10 26.24 43.29
N GLY A 309 -0.19 26.36 42.98
CA GLY A 309 -1.17 27.02 43.83
C GLY A 309 -2.55 26.40 43.60
N GLY A 310 -3.13 25.84 44.66
CA GLY A 310 -4.50 25.34 44.68
C GLY A 310 -5.34 26.06 45.74
N ALA A 311 -6.65 26.10 45.53
CA ALA A 311 -7.74 26.22 46.51
C ALA A 311 -9.05 26.28 45.68
N ALA A 312 -9.95 25.31 45.73
CA ALA A 312 -10.96 25.00 46.76
C ALA A 312 -12.28 25.79 46.61
N ALA A 313 -13.33 25.02 46.31
CA ALA A 313 -14.76 25.13 46.67
C ALA A 313 -15.53 26.46 46.49
N GLU A 314 -16.65 26.40 45.74
CA GLU A 314 -17.97 26.71 46.32
C GLU A 314 -19.15 26.15 45.48
N ARG A 315 -20.21 25.77 46.19
CA ARG A 315 -21.50 25.26 45.68
C ARG A 315 -22.37 26.42 45.20
N THR A 316 -23.28 26.17 44.25
CA THR A 316 -24.72 26.49 44.38
C THR A 316 -25.49 26.07 43.12
N ARG A 317 -26.59 25.34 43.31
CA ARG A 317 -27.75 25.31 42.40
C ARG A 317 -28.75 26.36 42.91
N PRO A 318 -29.70 26.83 42.09
CA PRO A 318 -31.05 26.31 42.26
C PRO A 318 -31.86 26.12 40.96
N VAL A 319 -33.04 25.57 41.20
CA VAL A 319 -34.12 25.12 40.32
C VAL A 319 -35.07 26.28 39.96
N GLY A 320 -35.74 26.20 38.80
CA GLY A 320 -36.97 26.96 38.47
C GLY A 320 -37.32 26.82 36.99
N ARG A 321 -38.17 25.87 36.57
CA ARG A 321 -39.63 25.94 36.39
C ARG A 321 -40.14 26.99 35.37
N ILE A 322 -40.81 26.45 34.35
CA ILE A 322 -42.08 26.90 33.72
C ILE A 322 -42.05 28.23 32.96
N ALA A 323 -42.30 28.20 31.65
CA ALA A 323 -43.54 28.74 31.06
C ALA A 323 -43.53 28.64 29.52
N THR A 324 -44.58 28.00 29.03
CA THR A 324 -45.19 28.12 27.71
C THR A 324 -45.56 29.56 27.36
N ALA A 325 -45.34 29.96 26.11
CA ALA A 325 -46.20 30.95 25.45
C ALA A 325 -46.20 30.70 23.94
N ALA A 326 -47.32 30.14 23.47
CA ALA A 326 -47.78 30.29 22.10
C ALA A 326 -48.26 31.74 21.93
N GLY A 327 -47.96 32.34 20.79
CA GLY A 327 -48.42 33.67 20.43
C GLY A 327 -48.31 33.84 18.93
N ALA A 328 -49.41 33.57 18.25
CA ALA A 328 -49.57 33.81 16.84
C ALA A 328 -49.72 35.31 16.54
N ALA A 329 -49.32 35.65 15.32
CA ALA A 329 -50.01 36.57 14.41
C ALA A 329 -49.50 38.02 14.25
N LEU A 330 -49.34 38.34 12.96
CA LEU A 330 -49.59 39.61 12.26
C LEU A 330 -48.45 40.63 12.07
N ALA A 331 -48.07 40.67 10.78
CA ALA A 331 -48.09 41.85 9.91
C ALA A 331 -47.01 42.94 10.08
N GLY A 332 -46.29 43.15 8.97
CA GLY A 332 -46.07 44.49 8.45
C GLY A 332 -44.69 45.08 8.68
N GLY A 333 -43.90 45.16 7.60
CA GLY A 333 -43.16 46.38 7.31
C GLY A 333 -41.64 46.27 7.21
N ARG A 334 -41.19 46.72 6.03
CA ARG A 334 -39.89 47.31 5.70
C ARG A 334 -38.79 46.35 5.27
N ALA A 335 -38.61 46.35 3.95
CA ALA A 335 -37.35 46.13 3.27
C ALA A 335 -36.22 46.87 4.00
N GLY A 336 -35.36 46.09 4.63
CA GLY A 336 -33.97 46.46 4.87
C GLY A 336 -33.14 45.44 4.10
N ASP A 337 -32.22 45.92 3.27
CA ASP A 337 -31.19 45.14 2.60
C ASP A 337 -30.31 44.42 3.63
N ALA A 338 -30.81 43.31 4.15
CA ALA A 338 -30.01 42.35 4.88
C ALA A 338 -29.30 41.48 3.84
N LEU A 339 -28.03 41.81 3.58
CA LEU A 339 -27.09 40.90 2.93
C LEU A 339 -27.34 39.49 3.45
N PRO A 340 -27.59 38.48 2.58
CA PRO A 340 -27.89 37.14 3.06
C PRO A 340 -26.66 36.64 3.83
N ARG A 341 -26.76 36.62 5.16
CA ARG A 341 -25.83 35.87 6.01
C ARG A 341 -26.01 34.42 5.61
N SER A 342 -25.18 33.98 4.67
CA SER A 342 -25.08 32.59 4.25
C SER A 342 -24.56 31.80 5.45
N VAL A 343 -25.49 31.32 6.28
CA VAL A 343 -25.19 30.30 7.28
C VAL A 343 -24.63 29.13 6.47
N PRO A 344 -23.35 28.74 6.66
CA PRO A 344 -22.79 27.65 5.90
C PRO A 344 -23.67 26.43 6.17
N SER A 345 -24.32 25.93 5.11
CA SER A 345 -25.13 24.72 5.20
C SER A 345 -24.27 23.62 5.82
N ARG A 346 -24.85 22.72 6.62
CA ARG A 346 -24.11 21.56 7.19
C ARG A 346 -23.26 20.85 6.12
N GLY A 347 -23.72 20.82 4.88
CA GLY A 347 -22.98 20.30 3.72
C GLY A 347 -21.68 21.06 3.40
N ALA A 348 -21.66 22.39 3.49
CA ALA A 348 -20.45 23.19 3.29
C ALA A 348 -19.39 22.91 4.37
N ALA A 349 -19.79 22.81 5.64
CA ALA A 349 -18.89 22.47 6.76
C ALA A 349 -18.32 21.05 6.65
N VAL A 350 -19.16 20.05 6.33
CA VAL A 350 -18.73 18.66 6.09
C VAL A 350 -17.77 18.58 4.88
N SER A 351 -18.02 19.38 3.84
CA SER A 351 -17.11 19.43 2.68
C SER A 351 -15.75 20.03 3.04
N ARG A 352 -15.68 21.08 3.87
CA ARG A 352 -14.41 21.70 4.30
C ARG A 352 -13.61 20.75 5.17
N PHE A 353 -14.25 20.07 6.12
CA PHE A 353 -13.62 19.05 6.96
C PHE A 353 -13.02 17.92 6.12
N ALA A 354 -13.77 17.39 5.15
CA ALA A 354 -13.27 16.33 4.26
C ALA A 354 -12.08 16.78 3.39
N ALA A 355 -12.04 18.05 2.95
CA ALA A 355 -10.88 18.61 2.25
C ALA A 355 -9.65 18.70 3.16
N VAL A 356 -9.80 19.26 4.36
CA VAL A 356 -8.70 19.40 5.32
C VAL A 356 -8.17 18.03 5.73
N ALA A 357 -9.05 17.07 5.99
CA ALA A 357 -8.67 15.69 6.30
C ALA A 357 -7.91 15.03 5.13
N GLY A 358 -8.36 15.24 3.88
CA GLY A 358 -7.68 14.71 2.69
C GLY A 358 -6.26 15.28 2.52
N VAL A 359 -6.09 16.59 2.71
CA VAL A 359 -4.77 17.26 2.64
C VAL A 359 -3.86 16.79 3.79
N ALA A 360 -4.39 16.67 5.01
CA ALA A 360 -3.63 16.20 6.16
C ALA A 360 -3.13 14.75 5.97
N LEU A 361 -3.99 13.87 5.44
CA LEU A 361 -3.62 12.48 5.14
C LEU A 361 -2.57 12.40 4.02
N ALA A 362 -2.74 13.18 2.94
CA ALA A 362 -1.75 13.24 1.86
C ALA A 362 -0.41 13.80 2.35
N GLY A 363 -0.44 14.80 3.23
CA GLY A 363 0.74 15.32 3.94
C GLY A 363 1.41 14.25 4.80
N GLY A 364 0.62 13.43 5.52
CA GLY A 364 1.13 12.29 6.30
C GLY A 364 1.83 11.24 5.43
N TYR A 365 1.26 10.91 4.26
CA TYR A 365 1.90 10.05 3.27
C TYR A 365 3.23 10.65 2.78
N VAL A 366 3.25 11.92 2.34
CA VAL A 366 4.48 12.58 1.89
C VAL A 366 5.53 12.63 3.01
N ALA A 367 5.13 12.97 4.24
CA ALA A 367 6.02 13.03 5.38
C ALA A 367 6.70 11.68 5.69
N THR A 368 6.04 10.56 5.38
CA THR A 368 6.63 9.23 5.60
C THR A 368 7.77 8.89 4.63
N ILE A 369 7.73 9.41 3.39
CA ILE A 369 8.68 9.05 2.33
C ILE A 369 9.69 10.14 1.99
N ALA A 370 9.33 11.42 2.17
CA ALA A 370 10.09 12.54 1.63
C ALA A 370 11.52 12.62 2.17
N ARG A 371 11.68 12.60 3.51
CA ARG A 371 13.01 12.73 4.12
C ARG A 371 13.92 11.52 3.84
N PRO A 372 13.49 10.25 4.02
CA PRO A 372 14.33 9.11 3.72
C PRO A 372 14.74 9.03 2.24
N LEU A 373 13.81 9.29 1.31
CA LEU A 373 14.13 9.28 -0.11
C LEU A 373 15.02 10.45 -0.51
N ALA A 374 14.85 11.64 0.07
CA ALA A 374 15.73 12.79 -0.19
C ALA A 374 17.15 12.52 0.31
N HIS A 375 17.29 11.94 1.50
CA HIS A 375 18.61 11.52 2.00
C HIS A 375 19.26 10.48 1.07
N ALA A 376 18.50 9.49 0.60
CA ALA A 376 19.01 8.47 -0.31
C ALA A 376 19.32 9.03 -1.72
N ALA A 377 18.59 10.05 -2.18
CA ALA A 377 18.87 10.75 -3.43
C ALA A 377 20.17 11.56 -3.35
N LEU A 378 20.38 12.27 -2.25
CA LEU A 378 21.59 13.09 -2.04
C LEU A 378 22.82 12.23 -1.75
N ASN A 379 22.64 11.12 -1.03
CA ASN A 379 23.70 10.21 -0.62
C ASN A 379 23.26 8.75 -0.85
N PRO A 380 23.47 8.18 -2.05
CA PRO A 380 22.96 6.86 -2.40
C PRO A 380 23.83 5.73 -1.81
N SER A 381 23.88 5.63 -0.48
CA SER A 381 24.51 4.50 0.22
C SER A 381 23.52 3.35 0.42
N PRO A 382 23.97 2.08 0.48
CA PRO A 382 23.11 0.92 0.75
C PRO A 382 22.20 1.12 1.97
N TYR A 383 22.74 1.63 3.08
CA TYR A 383 22.00 1.90 4.30
C TYR A 383 20.85 2.91 4.09
N LEU A 384 21.10 4.01 3.37
CA LEU A 384 20.08 5.03 3.13
C LEU A 384 19.01 4.55 2.14
N LEU A 385 19.39 3.75 1.15
CA LEU A 385 18.44 3.11 0.23
C LEU A 385 17.53 2.13 0.96
N GLN A 386 18.07 1.25 1.80
CA GLN A 386 17.29 0.32 2.62
C GLN A 386 16.33 1.07 3.56
N ARG A 387 16.80 2.16 4.18
CA ARG A 387 15.95 3.03 5.02
C ARG A 387 14.83 3.68 4.19
N ALA A 388 15.11 4.08 2.96
CA ALA A 388 14.14 4.64 2.04
C ALA A 388 13.10 3.62 1.58
N VAL A 389 13.52 2.40 1.20
CA VAL A 389 12.63 1.28 0.85
C VAL A 389 11.72 0.94 2.03
N GLY A 390 12.30 0.75 3.22
CA GLY A 390 11.52 0.51 4.43
C GLY A 390 10.54 1.65 4.74
N SER A 391 10.87 2.90 4.41
CA SER A 391 9.95 4.03 4.55
C SER A 391 8.80 3.98 3.53
N GLY A 392 9.08 3.57 2.29
CA GLY A 392 8.08 3.33 1.25
C GLY A 392 7.08 2.25 1.66
N ILE A 393 7.57 1.11 2.14
CA ILE A 393 6.68 0.03 2.65
C ILE A 393 5.77 0.54 3.78
N ARG A 394 6.30 1.35 4.70
CA ARG A 394 5.49 1.96 5.78
C ARG A 394 4.50 3.03 5.30
N ALA A 395 4.75 3.63 4.14
CA ALA A 395 3.88 4.64 3.53
C ALA A 395 2.63 4.04 2.88
N MET A 396 2.59 2.72 2.68
CA MET A 396 1.46 2.01 2.10
C MET A 396 0.17 2.23 2.90
N ILE A 397 0.22 2.13 4.23
CA ILE A 397 -0.96 2.33 5.10
C ILE A 397 -1.48 3.78 5.01
N PRO A 398 -0.65 4.84 5.18
CA PRO A 398 -1.07 6.21 4.90
C PRO A 398 -1.67 6.40 3.50
N LEU A 399 -1.06 5.82 2.47
CA LEU A 399 -1.56 5.93 1.10
C LEU A 399 -2.95 5.29 0.95
N GLN A 400 -3.16 4.09 1.48
CA GLN A 400 -4.47 3.42 1.49
C GLN A 400 -5.52 4.24 2.24
N ALA A 401 -5.15 4.84 3.38
CA ALA A 401 -6.03 5.73 4.13
C ALA A 401 -6.41 6.99 3.34
N VAL A 402 -5.47 7.60 2.61
CA VAL A 402 -5.74 8.70 1.68
C VAL A 402 -6.74 8.27 0.61
N LEU A 403 -6.51 7.12 -0.03
CA LEU A 403 -7.37 6.60 -1.09
C LEU A 403 -8.79 6.31 -0.57
N ALA A 404 -8.91 5.69 0.61
CA ALA A 404 -10.20 5.41 1.25
C ALA A 404 -10.94 6.71 1.65
N SER A 405 -10.23 7.68 2.23
CA SER A 405 -10.81 8.99 2.61
C SER A 405 -11.31 9.76 1.39
N ARG A 406 -10.58 9.71 0.26
CA ARG A 406 -11.01 10.32 -1.01
C ARG A 406 -12.27 9.71 -1.59
N ALA A 407 -12.51 8.43 -1.33
CA ALA A 407 -13.75 7.78 -1.71
C ALA A 407 -14.92 8.06 -0.74
N GLY A 408 -14.69 8.89 0.30
CA GLY A 408 -15.68 9.23 1.33
C GLY A 408 -15.72 8.25 2.52
N ALA A 409 -14.88 7.22 2.53
CA ALA A 409 -14.83 6.21 3.59
C ALA A 409 -13.91 6.63 4.75
N HIS A 410 -14.22 7.76 5.39
CA HIS A 410 -13.37 8.35 6.45
C HIS A 410 -13.18 7.43 7.67
N ARG A 411 -14.20 6.62 8.02
CA ARG A 411 -14.10 5.61 9.09
C ARG A 411 -13.10 4.51 8.75
N THR A 412 -13.13 4.01 7.51
CA THR A 412 -12.16 3.04 7.00
C THR A 412 -10.75 3.64 7.01
N ALA A 413 -10.60 4.88 6.56
CA ALA A 413 -9.31 5.59 6.60
C ALA A 413 -8.74 5.72 8.04
N ALA A 414 -9.58 6.08 9.01
CA ALA A 414 -9.19 6.14 10.42
C ALA A 414 -8.81 4.76 10.97
N GLY A 415 -9.60 3.73 10.65
CA GLY A 415 -9.31 2.34 11.02
C GLY A 415 -7.96 1.85 10.47
N LEU A 416 -7.67 2.13 9.19
CA LEU A 416 -6.39 1.79 8.57
C LEU A 416 -5.21 2.46 9.28
N LEU A 417 -5.32 3.75 9.62
CA LEU A 417 -4.27 4.44 10.37
C LEU A 417 -4.10 3.89 11.78
N ALA A 418 -5.18 3.46 12.42
CA ALA A 418 -5.13 2.83 13.73
C ALA A 418 -4.41 1.47 13.73
N LEU A 419 -4.23 0.84 12.56
CA LEU A 419 -3.41 -0.38 12.41
C LEU A 419 -1.89 -0.07 12.40
N MET A 420 -1.47 1.18 12.15
CA MET A 420 -0.03 1.52 12.07
C MET A 420 0.76 1.22 13.35
N PRO A 421 0.29 1.53 14.58
CA PRO A 421 1.01 1.20 15.81
C PRO A 421 1.13 -0.31 16.01
N VAL A 422 0.10 -1.06 15.62
CA VAL A 422 0.07 -2.53 15.71
C VAL A 422 1.08 -3.15 14.75
N ALA A 423 1.06 -2.73 13.48
CA ALA A 423 2.04 -3.14 12.47
C ALA A 423 3.48 -2.85 12.92
N ARG A 424 3.73 -1.67 13.52
CA ARG A 424 5.05 -1.29 14.08
C ARG A 424 5.48 -2.11 15.29
N ARG A 425 4.55 -2.61 16.09
CA ARG A 425 4.86 -3.45 17.26
C ARG A 425 5.17 -4.89 16.83
N LEU A 426 4.40 -5.42 15.89
CA LEU A 426 4.60 -6.78 15.38
C LEU A 426 5.87 -6.90 14.55
N SER A 427 6.20 -5.89 13.72
CA SER A 427 7.45 -5.90 12.95
C SER A 427 8.71 -5.93 13.80
N ARG A 428 8.67 -5.37 15.03
CA ARG A 428 9.81 -5.40 15.97
C ARG A 428 9.98 -6.75 16.66
N LYS A 429 8.91 -7.55 16.76
CA LYS A 429 8.94 -8.85 17.41
C LYS A 429 9.42 -9.98 16.49
N VAL A 430 9.31 -9.81 15.18
CA VAL A 430 9.73 -10.81 14.19
C VAL A 430 11.16 -10.59 13.69
N SER A 431 11.72 -9.38 13.78
CA SER A 431 13.15 -9.10 13.48
C SER A 431 14.08 -9.29 14.68
N ALA A 432 13.88 -10.33 15.48
CA ALA A 432 14.75 -10.66 16.60
C ALA A 432 15.28 -12.09 16.48
N THR A 433 16.02 -12.36 15.39
CA THR A 433 17.16 -13.29 15.33
C THR A 433 17.80 -13.22 13.95
#